data_AF-A0A5B8VR84-F1
#
_entry.id   AF-A0A5B8VR84-F1
#
_cell.length_a   1.000
_cell.length_b   1.000
_cell.length_c   1.000
_cell.angle_alpha   90.00
_cell.angle_beta   90.00
_cell.angle_gamma   90.00
#
_symmetry.space_group_name_H-M   'P 1'
#
loop_
_entity.id
_entity.type
_entity.pdbx_description
1 polymer ?
#
loop_
_entity_poly.entity_id
_entity_poly.type
_entity_poly.pdbx_seq_one_letter_code
_entity_poly.pdbx_strand_id
1 'polypeptide(L)'
;MGAILIEGAKWCSKTSTSANVARSNLYMQDPDNAHSYRELADTKPSLLLQGEAPRLIDEWQMSPVLWDAVRFEMDKRQKSGQFIFTGSAVPADNVTAQTGTGCFASILMRPMSLYESQESNGSVSFAELFEGKQDIEGVSTLSIPFY
;
A
#
# COMPACT_ATOMS: atom_id res chain seq x y z
N MET A 1 7.96 15.26 -4.88
CA MET A 1 7.19 14.02 -4.61
C MET A 1 5.70 14.30 -4.79
N GLY A 2 5.10 13.74 -5.84
CA GLY A 2 3.68 13.94 -6.13
C GLY A 2 2.82 12.70 -5.83
N ALA A 3 3.41 11.52 -5.66
CA ALA A 3 2.71 10.30 -5.31
C ALA A 3 3.50 9.45 -4.31
N ILE A 4 2.77 8.63 -3.55
CA ILE A 4 3.34 7.56 -2.72
C ILE A 4 2.81 6.21 -3.18
N LEU A 5 3.65 5.18 -3.10
CA LEU A 5 3.31 3.79 -3.36
C LEU A 5 3.44 3.02 -2.04
N ILE A 6 2.36 2.41 -1.58
CA ILE A 6 2.33 1.58 -0.38
C ILE A 6 2.28 0.11 -0.81
N GLU A 7 3.36 -0.61 -0.52
CA GLU A 7 3.56 -2.00 -0.91
C GLU A 7 3.56 -2.89 0.33
N GLY A 8 3.23 -4.17 0.17
CA GLY A 8 3.28 -5.14 1.26
C GLY A 8 2.47 -6.38 0.98
N ALA A 9 2.59 -7.38 1.86
CA ALA A 9 1.83 -8.62 1.75
C ALA A 9 0.31 -8.36 1.77
N LYS A 10 -0.47 -9.27 1.19
CA LYS A 10 -1.95 -9.20 1.29
C LYS A 10 -2.36 -9.16 2.77
N TRP A 11 -3.52 -8.57 3.06
CA TRP A 11 -4.08 -8.46 4.42
C TRP A 11 -3.30 -7.59 5.42
N CYS A 12 -2.29 -6.85 4.97
CA CYS A 12 -1.58 -5.88 5.83
C CYS A 12 -2.29 -4.51 5.93
N SER A 13 -3.61 -4.42 5.76
CA SER A 13 -4.38 -3.17 5.91
C SER A 13 -3.91 -1.97 5.05
N LYS A 14 -3.20 -2.21 3.94
CA LYS A 14 -2.70 -1.17 3.02
C LYS A 14 -3.83 -0.27 2.50
N THR A 15 -4.85 -0.89 1.90
CA THR A 15 -6.01 -0.21 1.34
C THR A 15 -6.75 0.61 2.40
N SER A 16 -7.01 0.01 3.56
CA SER A 16 -7.71 0.67 4.66
C SER A 16 -6.93 1.89 5.20
N THR A 17 -5.62 1.73 5.42
CA THR A 17 -4.76 2.82 5.91
C THR A 17 -4.68 3.95 4.89
N SER A 18 -4.52 3.64 3.62
CA SER A 18 -4.49 4.63 2.54
C SER A 18 -5.82 5.35 2.37
N ALA A 19 -6.94 4.62 2.46
CA ALA A 19 -8.27 5.19 2.32
C ALA A 19 -8.59 6.19 3.44
N ASN A 20 -8.09 5.98 4.66
CA ASN A 20 -8.26 6.92 5.78
C ASN A 20 -7.52 8.25 5.55
N VAL A 21 -6.45 8.26 4.76
CA VAL A 21 -5.66 9.46 4.46
C VAL A 21 -6.10 10.13 3.14
N ALA A 22 -6.70 9.35 2.23
CA ALA A 22 -7.19 9.81 0.95
C ALA A 22 -8.46 10.68 1.07
N ARG A 23 -8.62 11.63 0.15
CA ARG A 23 -9.86 12.42 -0.02
C ARG A 23 -10.78 11.86 -1.09
N SER A 24 -10.26 11.01 -1.97
CA SER A 24 -11.05 10.31 -2.97
C SER A 24 -10.41 8.98 -3.30
N ASN A 25 -11.22 7.96 -3.62
CA ASN A 25 -10.75 6.58 -3.79
C ASN A 25 -11.16 6.04 -5.16
N LEU A 26 -10.29 5.22 -5.74
CA LEU A 26 -10.52 4.41 -6.94
C LEU A 26 -10.12 2.97 -6.62
N TYR A 27 -11.09 2.07 -6.61
CA TYR A 27 -10.87 0.65 -6.36
C TYR A 27 -10.90 -0.13 -7.68
N MET A 28 -9.73 -0.56 -8.18
CA MET A 28 -9.64 -1.26 -9.48
C MET A 28 -10.26 -2.66 -9.48
N GLN A 29 -10.50 -3.23 -8.30
CA GLN A 29 -11.12 -4.54 -8.10
C GLN A 29 -12.58 -4.46 -7.64
N ASP A 30 -13.20 -3.28 -7.69
CA ASP A 30 -14.64 -3.13 -7.41
C ASP A 30 -15.46 -4.03 -8.35
N PRO A 31 -16.20 -5.04 -7.86
CA PRO A 31 -16.92 -5.99 -8.70
C PRO A 31 -17.94 -5.32 -9.64
N ASP A 32 -18.52 -4.20 -9.23
CA ASP A 32 -19.55 -3.51 -10.00
C ASP A 32 -18.94 -2.69 -11.15
N ASN A 33 -17.69 -2.24 -11.00
CA ASN A 33 -17.07 -1.28 -11.91
C ASN A 33 -15.75 -1.76 -12.55
N ALA A 34 -15.20 -2.90 -12.14
CA ALA A 34 -13.87 -3.36 -12.54
C ALA A 34 -13.68 -3.46 -14.06
N HIS A 35 -14.70 -3.91 -14.80
CA HIS A 35 -14.63 -3.98 -16.26
C HIS A 35 -14.52 -2.59 -16.87
N SER A 36 -15.46 -1.70 -16.53
CA SER A 36 -15.50 -0.33 -17.04
C SER A 36 -14.26 0.47 -16.65
N TYR A 37 -13.70 0.26 -15.46
CA TYR A 37 -12.46 0.91 -15.04
C TYR A 37 -11.25 0.43 -15.85
N ARG A 38 -11.17 -0.86 -16.22
CA ARG A 38 -10.10 -1.33 -17.13
C ARG A 38 -10.22 -0.69 -18.50
N GLU A 39 -11.42 -0.68 -19.09
CA GLU A 39 -11.65 -0.04 -20.40
C GLU A 39 -11.34 1.47 -20.37
N LEU A 40 -11.73 2.16 -19.29
CA LEU A 40 -11.42 3.57 -19.10
C LEU A 40 -9.92 3.82 -18.90
N ALA A 41 -9.20 2.91 -18.25
CA ALA A 41 -7.76 3.04 -18.07
C ALA A 41 -7.02 2.94 -19.42
N ASP A 42 -7.49 2.09 -20.33
CA ASP A 42 -6.89 1.92 -21.66
C ASP A 42 -7.28 3.05 -22.64
N THR A 43 -8.53 3.55 -22.55
CA THR A 43 -9.04 4.56 -23.49
C THR A 43 -8.81 5.99 -23.04
N LYS A 44 -9.08 6.30 -21.76
CA LYS A 44 -9.00 7.66 -21.21
C LYS A 44 -8.66 7.64 -19.71
N PRO A 45 -7.41 7.28 -19.34
CA PRO A 45 -7.00 7.12 -17.95
C PRO A 45 -7.15 8.41 -17.14
N SER A 46 -7.02 9.58 -17.77
CA SER A 46 -7.23 10.89 -17.13
C SER A 46 -8.56 11.04 -16.38
N LEU A 47 -9.62 10.33 -16.80
CA LEU A 47 -10.91 10.34 -16.09
C LEU A 47 -10.82 9.62 -14.75
N LEU A 48 -10.08 8.51 -14.68
CA LEU A 48 -9.88 7.74 -13.45
C LEU A 48 -9.04 8.51 -12.42
N LEU A 49 -8.23 9.48 -12.88
CA LEU A 49 -7.41 10.35 -12.04
C LEU A 49 -8.15 11.59 -11.50
N GLN A 50 -9.41 11.80 -11.88
CA GLN A 50 -10.22 12.89 -11.36
C GLN A 50 -10.71 12.60 -9.95
N GLY A 51 -10.64 13.60 -9.08
CA GLY A 51 -11.07 13.49 -7.68
C GLY A 51 -10.24 14.40 -6.79
N GLU A 52 -10.66 14.52 -5.53
CA GLU A 52 -9.91 15.31 -4.55
C GLU A 52 -8.58 14.65 -4.20
N ALA A 53 -7.54 15.48 -4.11
CA ALA A 53 -6.21 15.06 -3.70
C ALA A 53 -6.06 15.06 -2.17
N PRO A 54 -5.36 14.08 -1.56
CA PRO A 54 -4.75 12.92 -2.22
C PRO A 54 -5.78 11.88 -2.67
N ARG A 55 -5.62 11.36 -3.90
CA ARG A 55 -6.49 10.32 -4.47
C ARG A 55 -5.84 8.94 -4.33
N LEU A 56 -6.55 7.99 -3.73
CA LEU A 56 -6.17 6.58 -3.66
C LEU A 56 -6.47 5.88 -4.99
N ILE A 57 -5.48 5.16 -5.50
CA ILE A 57 -5.61 4.19 -6.59
C ILE A 57 -5.22 2.82 -6.02
N ASP A 58 -6.23 2.00 -5.76
CA ASP A 58 -6.07 0.70 -5.15
C ASP A 58 -5.89 -0.41 -6.20
N GLU A 59 -4.91 -1.28 -5.93
CA GLU A 59 -4.52 -2.39 -6.81
C GLU A 59 -4.14 -1.91 -8.23
N TRP A 60 -3.30 -0.87 -8.30
CA TRP A 60 -2.90 -0.23 -9.56
C TRP A 60 -2.29 -1.20 -10.58
N GLN A 61 -1.65 -2.30 -10.13
CA GLN A 61 -1.11 -3.35 -11.01
C GLN A 61 -2.15 -3.98 -11.95
N MET A 62 -3.45 -3.83 -11.67
CA MET A 62 -4.53 -4.25 -12.56
C MET A 62 -4.57 -3.45 -13.87
N SER A 63 -4.03 -2.23 -13.88
CA SER A 63 -3.83 -1.43 -15.09
C SER A 63 -2.52 -0.62 -14.97
N PRO A 64 -1.39 -1.19 -15.43
CA PRO A 64 -0.08 -0.53 -15.37
C PRO A 64 -0.03 0.84 -16.07
N VAL A 65 -0.92 1.08 -17.05
CA VAL A 65 -1.06 2.36 -17.76
C VAL A 65 -1.34 3.53 -16.81
N LEU A 66 -1.97 3.27 -15.65
CA LEU A 66 -2.23 4.29 -14.63
C LEU A 66 -0.94 4.88 -14.04
N TRP A 67 0.16 4.14 -14.03
CA TRP A 67 1.45 4.62 -13.56
C TRP A 67 1.95 5.82 -14.39
N ASP A 68 1.99 5.64 -15.71
CA ASP A 68 2.43 6.68 -16.65
C ASP A 68 1.44 7.85 -16.70
N ALA A 69 0.14 7.56 -16.63
CA ALA A 69 -0.89 8.59 -16.58
C ALA A 69 -0.77 9.48 -15.33
N VAL A 70 -0.50 8.88 -14.16
CA VAL A 70 -0.28 9.64 -12.92
C VAL A 70 0.99 10.46 -12.97
N ARG A 71 2.08 9.90 -13.50
CA ARG A 71 3.32 10.66 -13.72
C ARG A 71 3.08 11.90 -14.58
N PHE A 72 2.39 11.74 -15.70
CA PHE A 72 2.03 12.86 -16.58
C PHE A 72 1.14 13.89 -15.87
N GLU A 73 0.13 13.44 -15.12
CA GLU A 73 -0.77 14.35 -14.41
C GLU A 73 -0.07 15.09 -13.27
N MET A 74 0.88 14.46 -12.58
CA MET A 74 1.73 15.09 -11.58
C MET A 74 2.62 16.18 -12.18
N ASP A 75 3.26 15.88 -13.31
CA ASP A 75 4.08 16.85 -14.06
C ASP A 75 3.25 18.05 -14.51
N LYS A 76 1.99 17.84 -14.90
CA LYS A 76 1.06 18.91 -15.26
C LYS A 76 0.64 19.76 -14.06
N ARG A 77 0.36 19.14 -12.91
CA ARG A 77 -0.17 19.82 -11.72
C ARG A 77 0.90 20.50 -10.87
N GLN A 78 2.16 20.04 -10.92
CA GLN A 78 3.30 20.59 -10.17
C GLN A 78 3.02 20.77 -8.66
N LYS A 79 2.24 19.86 -8.06
CA LYS A 79 1.90 19.86 -6.63
C LYS A 79 2.39 18.58 -5.94
N SER A 80 2.62 18.66 -4.64
CA SER A 80 2.95 17.51 -3.80
C SER A 80 1.71 16.79 -3.27
N GLY A 81 1.85 15.49 -2.96
CA GLY A 81 0.82 14.73 -2.21
C GLY A 81 -0.49 14.55 -2.97
N GLN A 82 -0.42 14.17 -4.24
CA GLN A 82 -1.58 14.12 -5.13
C GLN A 82 -2.20 12.72 -5.22
N PHE A 83 -1.39 11.67 -5.16
CA PHE A 83 -1.83 10.30 -5.35
C PHE A 83 -1.25 9.35 -4.31
N ILE A 84 -2.03 8.35 -3.94
CA ILE A 84 -1.63 7.24 -3.08
C ILE A 84 -1.91 5.96 -3.86
N PHE A 85 -0.89 5.14 -4.08
CA PHE A 85 -1.03 3.85 -4.75
C PHE A 85 -0.95 2.77 -3.69
N THR A 86 -1.81 1.76 -3.80
CA THR A 86 -1.67 0.51 -3.05
C THR A 86 -1.53 -0.63 -4.03
N GLY A 87 -0.61 -1.54 -3.73
CA GLY A 87 -0.36 -2.70 -4.56
C GLY A 87 0.24 -3.85 -3.76
N SER A 88 0.04 -5.07 -4.25
CA SER A 88 0.70 -6.23 -3.67
C SER A 88 2.15 -6.29 -4.15
N ALA A 89 3.08 -6.61 -3.24
CA ALA A 89 4.51 -6.67 -3.53
C ALA A 89 4.93 -7.84 -4.43
N VAL A 90 3.99 -8.58 -5.04
CA VAL A 90 4.30 -9.63 -6.00
C VAL A 90 4.46 -8.94 -7.36
N PRO A 91 5.69 -8.76 -7.87
CA PRO A 91 5.86 -8.18 -9.19
C PRO A 91 5.29 -9.19 -10.17
N ALA A 92 4.34 -8.80 -11.01
CA ALA A 92 4.16 -9.50 -12.25
C ALA A 92 5.45 -9.24 -13.05
N ASP A 93 6.13 -10.31 -13.47
CA ASP A 93 7.45 -10.34 -14.14
C ASP A 93 7.59 -9.49 -15.43
N ASN A 94 6.63 -8.62 -15.75
CA ASN A 94 6.59 -7.82 -16.96
C ASN A 94 6.29 -6.33 -16.74
N VAL A 95 6.20 -5.83 -15.50
CA VAL A 95 6.10 -4.38 -15.28
C VAL A 95 7.51 -3.83 -15.17
N THR A 96 8.15 -3.63 -16.32
CA THR A 96 9.27 -2.69 -16.50
C THR A 96 8.75 -1.27 -16.24
N ALA A 97 8.37 -0.98 -15.00
CA ALA A 97 8.25 0.37 -14.51
C ALA A 97 9.66 0.94 -14.59
N GLN A 98 9.94 1.68 -15.66
CA GLN A 98 11.09 2.58 -15.72
C GLN A 98 11.10 3.31 -14.40
N THR A 99 12.13 3.03 -13.61
CA THR A 99 12.31 3.47 -12.24
C THR A 99 11.80 4.90 -12.13
N GLY A 100 10.63 5.08 -11.47
CA GLY A 100 9.92 6.35 -11.30
C GLY A 100 10.65 7.29 -10.33
N THR A 101 11.96 7.36 -10.52
CA THR A 101 12.98 8.00 -9.71
C THR A 101 12.61 9.47 -9.54
N GLY A 102 12.23 9.85 -8.32
CA GLY A 102 11.88 11.21 -7.92
C GLY A 102 10.38 11.56 -7.92
N CYS A 103 9.53 10.80 -8.63
CA CYS A 103 8.09 11.06 -8.70
C CYS A 103 7.31 10.33 -7.58
N PHE A 104 7.64 9.05 -7.38
CA PHE A 104 7.00 8.17 -6.41
C PHE A 104 7.90 7.93 -5.20
N ALA A 105 7.31 7.97 -4.01
CA ALA A 105 7.94 7.47 -2.78
C ALA A 105 7.37 6.09 -2.45
N SER A 106 8.20 5.05 -2.39
CA SER A 106 7.75 3.71 -1.97
C SER A 106 7.82 3.57 -0.45
N ILE A 107 6.76 3.05 0.14
CA ILE A 107 6.64 2.73 1.56
C ILE A 107 6.27 1.25 1.67
N LEU A 108 7.15 0.46 2.29
CA LEU A 108 6.87 -0.94 2.59
C LEU A 108 6.09 -1.04 3.90
N MET A 109 4.84 -1.51 3.82
CA MET A 109 3.99 -1.86 4.95
C MET A 109 4.18 -3.34 5.30
N ARG A 110 4.66 -3.58 6.53
CA ARG A 110 4.82 -4.93 7.08
C ARG A 110 3.53 -5.37 7.79
N PRO A 111 3.29 -6.69 7.91
CA PRO A 111 2.28 -7.19 8.84
C PRO A 111 2.54 -6.65 10.25
N MET A 112 1.48 -6.47 11.03
CA MET A 112 1.61 -6.16 12.44
C MET A 112 2.32 -7.31 13.15
N SER A 113 3.26 -6.98 14.02
CA SER A 113 3.80 -7.90 15.01
C SER A 113 2.72 -8.32 16.01
N LEU A 114 2.92 -9.45 16.68
CA LEU A 114 2.01 -9.93 17.73
C LEU A 114 1.80 -8.89 18.84
N TYR A 115 2.80 -8.05 19.09
CA TYR A 115 2.69 -6.97 20.08
C TYR A 115 1.83 -5.81 19.56
N GLU A 116 2.00 -5.42 18.29
CA GLU A 116 1.16 -4.39 17.64
C GLU A 116 -0.30 -4.84 17.48
N SER A 117 -0.54 -6.14 17.27
CA SER A 117 -1.90 -6.73 17.27
C SER A 117 -2.48 -6.95 18.67
N GLN A 118 -1.71 -6.66 19.73
CA GLN A 118 -2.07 -6.90 21.14
C GLN A 118 -2.33 -8.37 21.50
N GLU A 119 -1.89 -9.30 20.66
CA GLU A 119 -1.93 -10.74 20.95
C GLU A 119 -0.80 -11.17 21.89
N SER A 120 0.34 -10.47 21.79
CA SER A 120 1.45 -10.59 22.74
C SER A 120 1.35 -9.51 23.82
N ASN A 121 1.59 -9.92 25.05
CA ASN A 121 1.67 -9.03 26.21
C ASN A 121 3.04 -8.32 26.34
N GLY A 122 4.01 -8.63 25.47
CA GLY A 122 5.35 -8.04 25.50
C GLY A 122 6.17 -8.39 26.74
N SER A 123 5.82 -9.46 27.48
CA SER A 123 6.52 -9.86 28.71
C SER A 123 8.00 -10.20 28.48
N VAL A 124 8.35 -10.60 27.26
CA VAL A 124 9.72 -10.83 26.80
C VAL A 124 10.01 -9.83 25.68
N SER A 125 11.06 -9.01 25.88
CA SER A 125 11.51 -8.02 24.89
C SER A 125 12.86 -8.41 24.29
N PHE A 126 12.92 -8.47 22.96
CA PHE A 126 14.18 -8.68 22.25
C PHE A 126 15.17 -7.52 22.47
N ALA A 127 14.69 -6.29 22.58
CA ALA A 127 15.57 -5.15 22.85
C ALA A 127 16.26 -5.30 24.22
N GLU A 128 15.51 -5.68 25.26
CA GLU A 128 16.04 -5.89 26.60
C GLU A 128 17.07 -7.04 26.66
N LEU A 129 16.83 -8.12 25.91
CA LEU A 129 17.80 -9.21 25.72
C LEU A 129 19.13 -8.70 25.17
N PHE A 130 19.10 -7.84 24.15
CA PHE A 130 20.31 -7.27 23.55
C PHE A 130 20.98 -6.19 24.41
N GLU A 131 20.24 -5.54 25.32
CA GLU A 131 20.77 -4.61 26.32
C GLU A 131 21.39 -5.32 27.54
N GLY A 132 21.35 -6.66 27.57
CA GLY A 132 22.06 -7.46 28.57
C GLY A 132 21.23 -7.80 29.81
N LYS A 133 19.90 -7.65 29.78
CA LYS A 133 19.04 -8.25 30.80
C LYS A 133 19.10 -9.78 30.67
N GLN A 134 19.54 -10.43 31.74
CA GLN A 134 19.70 -11.90 31.78
C GLN A 134 18.56 -12.60 32.52
N ASP A 135 17.76 -11.87 33.30
CA ASP A 135 16.63 -12.40 34.05
C ASP A 135 15.33 -12.07 33.30
N ILE A 136 14.97 -12.94 32.36
CA ILE A 136 13.81 -12.75 31.48
C ILE A 136 13.02 -14.06 31.44
N GLU A 137 11.83 -14.04 32.01
CA GLU A 137 10.90 -15.16 32.03
C GLU A 137 9.55 -14.72 31.45
N GLY A 138 8.89 -15.63 30.73
CA GLY A 138 7.57 -15.36 30.15
C GLY A 138 6.85 -16.66 29.80
N VAL A 139 5.55 -16.70 30.10
CA VAL A 139 4.66 -17.80 29.73
C VAL A 139 3.68 -17.28 28.68
N SER A 140 3.72 -17.88 27.49
CA SER A 140 2.76 -17.56 26.42
C SER A 140 1.49 -18.39 26.59
N THR A 141 0.33 -17.74 26.48
CA THR A 141 -0.97 -18.40 26.39
C THR A 141 -1.41 -18.62 24.93
N LEU A 142 -0.62 -18.15 23.96
CA LEU A 142 -0.93 -18.30 22.53
C LEU A 142 -0.69 -19.75 22.10
N SER A 143 -1.70 -20.37 21.50
CA SER A 143 -1.63 -21.70 20.91
C SER A 143 -1.77 -21.64 19.39
N ILE A 144 -1.05 -22.51 18.67
CA ILE A 144 -1.22 -22.66 17.23
C ILE A 144 -2.49 -23.49 16.99
N PRO A 145 -3.44 -23.03 16.17
CA PRO A 145 -4.60 -23.84 15.80
C PRO A 145 -4.14 -25.09 15.05
N PHE A 146 -4.60 -26.27 15.46
CA PHE A 146 -4.49 -27.47 14.64
C PHE A 146 -5.50 -27.35 13.49
N TYR A 147 -5.01 -27.41 12.25
CA TYR A 147 -5.82 -27.46 11.03
C TYR A 147 -5.67 -28.82 10.36
#